data_AF-A0A2T6G5X8-F1
#
_entry.id   AF-A0A2T6G5X8-F1
#
_cell.length_a   1.000
_cell.length_b   1.000
_cell.length_c   1.000
_cell.angle_alpha   90.00
_cell.angle_beta   90.00
_cell.angle_gamma   90.00
#
_symmetry.space_group_name_H-M   'P 1'
#
loop_
_entity.id
_entity.type
_entity.pdbx_description
1 polymer ?
#
loop_
_entity_poly.entity_id
_entity_poly.type
_entity_poly.pdbx_seq_one_letter_code
_entity_poly.pdbx_strand_id
1 'polypeptide(L)'
;MNRGKYRWNGIDLLHKLADLPQEAVEWVKGKAQTVAHEKKLLAAAHRIPIDPLSVEALRKRLQWKLALQEETADSAKDVPETESHANEEEQELLERIVRERDAHIRNNVTRTAAYLHMYREHPELHWAFLAHMVSRNGGWSMTDLRGDLLPFLLNEEQCENVYVFLERANALIFRDAYPQLLLYRASLQMKRPLFHLLPRLGVSRFMRPVWDRFWVERESGLLTVALIVNEQHYIEDRVVRHSSFQSTVLDTLFFQTQTLLQLNQVLLPYVHGDRIRLAGLTLENFSSVRERIEVGKKLYAILFGIRAVAEGAQAFACGRRHSGSRADYWPHLFAPVRKEPPRPRGQLLERLDGCKLRPGAAPLYSPTLLDAWKDRDAEPPVPGDWFRDLSVLDYFTEISAPFSFEMTQDCGVGLKKIELAVLAGDLIM
;
A
#
# COMPACT_ATOMS: atom_id res chain seq x y z
N MET A 1 27.12 45.05 -0.82
CA MET A 1 27.38 44.23 -2.02
C MET A 1 28.34 43.10 -1.66
N ASN A 2 27.82 41.92 -1.34
CA ASN A 2 28.56 40.67 -1.31
C ASN A 2 27.65 39.61 -1.96
N ARG A 3 27.92 39.30 -3.23
CA ARG A 3 27.15 38.34 -4.03
C ARG A 3 27.54 36.92 -3.58
N GLY A 4 26.55 36.16 -3.11
CA GLY A 4 26.71 34.77 -2.68
C GLY A 4 27.12 33.85 -3.83
N LYS A 5 28.07 32.96 -3.53
CA LYS A 5 28.62 31.91 -4.38
C LYS A 5 27.57 30.81 -4.64
N TYR A 6 27.68 30.17 -5.79
CA TYR A 6 26.84 29.09 -6.35
C TYR A 6 25.57 29.56 -7.10
N ARG A 7 25.78 30.38 -8.12
CA ARG A 7 25.02 30.23 -9.37
C ARG A 7 25.78 29.22 -10.23
N TRP A 8 25.07 28.23 -10.79
CA TRP A 8 25.60 27.32 -11.81
C TRP A 8 26.42 28.11 -12.83
N ASN A 9 27.74 27.92 -12.81
CA ASN A 9 28.61 28.51 -13.83
C ASN A 9 28.95 27.43 -14.88
N GLY A 10 29.48 27.84 -16.04
CA GLY A 10 29.84 26.91 -17.12
C GLY A 10 30.87 25.84 -16.71
N ILE A 11 31.57 26.03 -15.59
CA ILE A 11 32.56 25.09 -15.05
C ILE A 11 31.85 23.97 -14.25
N ASP A 12 30.77 24.28 -13.51
CA ASP A 12 29.92 23.28 -12.85
C ASP A 12 29.23 22.35 -13.87
N LEU A 13 28.89 22.89 -15.05
CA LEU A 13 28.34 22.11 -16.17
C LEU A 13 29.41 21.18 -16.80
N LEU A 14 30.66 21.64 -16.89
CA LEU A 14 31.79 20.85 -17.38
C LEU A 14 32.20 19.76 -16.38
N HIS A 15 32.15 20.03 -15.07
CA HIS A 15 32.33 19.00 -14.04
C HIS A 15 31.22 17.96 -14.06
N LYS A 16 29.95 18.37 -14.24
CA LYS A 16 28.85 17.42 -14.49
C LYS A 16 29.09 16.56 -15.72
N LEU A 17 29.58 17.13 -16.82
CA LEU A 17 29.93 16.35 -18.02
C LEU A 17 31.11 15.38 -17.77
N ALA A 18 32.02 15.70 -16.86
CA ALA A 18 33.15 14.87 -16.47
C ALA A 18 32.80 13.76 -15.45
N ASP A 19 31.80 13.97 -14.60
CA ASP A 19 31.35 13.02 -13.56
C ASP A 19 30.30 12.02 -14.07
N LEU A 20 29.54 12.37 -15.12
CA LEU A 20 28.57 11.50 -15.79
C LEU A 20 29.09 10.08 -16.13
N PRO A 21 30.34 9.88 -16.60
CA PRO A 21 30.89 8.55 -16.85
C PRO A 21 31.05 7.72 -15.57
N GLN A 22 31.45 8.32 -14.45
CA GLN A 22 31.66 7.61 -13.19
C GLN A 22 30.34 7.28 -12.50
N GLU A 23 29.41 8.23 -12.45
CA GLU A 23 28.03 8.01 -11.95
C GLU A 23 27.31 6.95 -12.80
N ALA A 24 27.48 6.96 -14.13
CA ALA A 24 26.95 5.95 -15.02
C ALA A 24 27.59 4.57 -14.79
N VAL A 25 28.90 4.49 -14.54
CA VAL A 25 29.59 3.21 -14.24
C VAL A 25 29.14 2.64 -12.89
N GLU A 26 29.01 3.46 -11.85
CA GLU A 26 28.47 3.01 -10.55
C GLU A 26 27.02 2.54 -10.66
N TRP A 27 26.20 3.26 -11.43
CA TRP A 27 24.82 2.86 -11.72
C TRP A 27 24.75 1.54 -12.49
N VAL A 28 25.56 1.36 -13.55
CA VAL A 28 25.63 0.11 -14.32
C VAL A 28 26.09 -1.05 -13.44
N LYS A 29 27.12 -0.85 -12.60
CA LYS A 29 27.60 -1.88 -11.65
C LYS A 29 26.53 -2.24 -10.62
N GLY A 30 25.87 -1.23 -10.05
CA GLY A 30 24.77 -1.43 -9.10
C GLY A 30 23.61 -2.21 -9.73
N LYS A 31 23.23 -1.86 -10.96
CA LYS A 31 22.17 -2.53 -11.71
C LYS A 31 22.54 -3.97 -12.07
N ALA A 32 23.78 -4.23 -12.49
CA ALA A 32 24.26 -5.58 -12.78
C ALA A 32 24.25 -6.49 -11.53
N GLN A 33 24.69 -5.98 -10.37
CA GLN A 33 24.62 -6.70 -9.11
C GLN A 33 23.18 -6.96 -8.66
N THR A 34 22.29 -5.98 -8.84
CA THR A 34 20.85 -6.14 -8.58
C THR A 34 20.23 -7.23 -9.45
N VAL A 35 20.52 -7.25 -10.75
CA VAL A 35 20.01 -8.28 -11.67
C VAL A 35 20.50 -9.68 -11.30
N ALA A 36 21.78 -9.83 -10.93
CA ALA A 36 22.32 -11.12 -10.52
C ALA A 36 21.68 -11.63 -9.21
N HIS A 37 21.50 -10.73 -8.23
CA HIS A 37 20.80 -11.01 -6.97
C HIS A 37 19.35 -11.41 -7.20
N GLU A 38 18.61 -10.61 -7.97
CA GLU A 38 17.21 -10.84 -8.31
C GLU A 38 17.01 -12.18 -9.04
N LYS A 39 17.83 -12.46 -10.05
CA LYS A 39 17.75 -13.71 -10.82
C LYS A 39 17.92 -14.95 -9.94
N LYS A 40 18.85 -14.89 -8.97
CA LYS A 40 19.06 -15.98 -8.00
C LYS A 40 17.83 -16.21 -7.13
N LEU A 41 17.19 -15.13 -6.66
CA LEU A 41 16.00 -15.22 -5.82
C LEU A 41 14.76 -15.67 -6.60
N LEU A 42 14.57 -15.19 -7.82
CA LEU A 42 13.46 -15.62 -8.70
C LEU A 42 13.59 -17.09 -9.10
N ALA A 43 14.81 -17.59 -9.34
CA ALA A 43 15.04 -19.00 -9.64
C ALA A 43 14.64 -19.94 -8.48
N ALA A 44 14.66 -19.44 -7.24
CA ALA A 44 14.25 -20.16 -6.04
C ALA A 44 12.83 -19.80 -5.58
N ALA A 45 12.13 -18.90 -6.30
CA ALA A 45 10.78 -18.49 -5.96
C ALA A 45 9.80 -19.62 -6.27
N HIS A 46 8.87 -19.88 -5.35
CA HIS A 46 7.78 -20.81 -5.59
C HIS A 46 6.53 -20.04 -6.00
N ARG A 47 5.63 -20.75 -6.69
CA ARG A 47 4.31 -20.24 -7.04
C ARG A 47 3.36 -20.48 -5.88
N ILE A 48 2.42 -19.57 -5.68
CA ILE A 48 1.37 -19.73 -4.67
C ILE A 48 0.19 -20.42 -5.36
N PRO A 49 -0.09 -21.69 -5.02
CA PRO A 49 -1.15 -22.44 -5.68
C PRO A 49 -2.52 -21.89 -5.26
N ILE A 50 -3.47 -21.93 -6.19
CA ILE A 50 -4.89 -21.75 -5.94
C ILE A 50 -5.56 -23.03 -6.45
N ASP A 51 -6.14 -23.82 -5.56
CA ASP A 51 -6.76 -25.10 -5.93
C ASP A 51 -8.00 -24.87 -6.82
N PRO A 52 -8.04 -25.38 -8.05
CA PRO A 52 -9.21 -25.26 -8.92
C PRO A 52 -10.49 -25.84 -8.31
N LEU A 53 -10.40 -26.90 -7.50
CA LEU A 53 -11.56 -27.47 -6.81
C LEU A 53 -12.12 -26.48 -5.78
N SER A 54 -11.23 -25.75 -5.11
CA SER A 54 -11.59 -24.69 -4.19
C SER A 54 -12.32 -23.54 -4.87
N VAL A 55 -11.85 -23.12 -6.05
CA VAL A 55 -12.50 -22.08 -6.85
C VAL A 55 -13.86 -22.54 -7.35
N GLU A 56 -13.99 -23.78 -7.78
CA GLU A 56 -15.27 -24.33 -8.24
C GLU A 56 -16.30 -24.47 -7.11
N ALA A 57 -15.87 -24.90 -5.92
CA ALA A 57 -16.73 -24.93 -4.74
C ALA A 57 -17.22 -23.51 -4.35
N LEU A 58 -16.32 -22.52 -4.42
CA LEU A 58 -16.66 -21.12 -4.19
C LEU A 58 -17.65 -20.59 -5.25
N ARG A 59 -17.44 -20.92 -6.53
CA ARG A 59 -18.33 -20.59 -7.64
C ARG A 59 -19.76 -21.05 -7.38
N LYS A 60 -19.95 -22.32 -7.04
CA LYS A 60 -21.27 -22.89 -6.72
C LYS A 60 -21.96 -22.16 -5.58
N ARG A 61 -21.22 -21.85 -4.50
CA ARG A 61 -21.76 -21.12 -3.33
C ARG A 61 -22.16 -19.69 -3.66
N LEU A 62 -21.36 -18.98 -4.46
CA LEU A 62 -21.66 -17.62 -4.88
C LEU A 62 -22.83 -17.57 -5.88
N GLN A 63 -22.87 -18.50 -6.84
CA GLN A 63 -23.97 -18.63 -7.80
C GLN A 63 -25.30 -18.87 -7.10
N TRP A 64 -25.34 -19.79 -6.13
CA TRP A 64 -26.52 -20.03 -5.30
C TRP A 64 -27.01 -18.76 -4.61
N LYS A 65 -26.09 -17.95 -4.06
CA LYS A 65 -26.45 -16.68 -3.43
C LYS A 65 -26.99 -15.65 -4.40
N LEU A 66 -26.44 -15.57 -5.62
CA LEU A 66 -26.95 -14.64 -6.65
C LEU A 66 -28.36 -15.05 -7.09
N ALA A 67 -28.61 -16.34 -7.31
CA ALA A 67 -29.93 -16.85 -7.70
C ALA A 67 -31.01 -16.55 -6.64
N LEU A 68 -30.70 -16.74 -5.35
CA LEU A 68 -31.62 -16.37 -4.27
C LEU A 68 -32.02 -14.89 -4.30
N GLN A 69 -31.13 -14.01 -4.77
CA GLN A 69 -31.45 -12.60 -4.85
C GLN A 69 -32.37 -12.24 -6.00
N GLU A 70 -32.17 -12.87 -7.16
CA GLU A 70 -33.06 -12.69 -8.31
C GLU A 70 -34.49 -13.15 -7.94
N GLU A 71 -34.61 -14.28 -7.25
CA GLU A 71 -35.90 -14.77 -6.74
C GLU A 71 -36.53 -13.82 -5.71
N THR A 72 -35.74 -13.28 -4.75
CA THR A 72 -36.27 -12.31 -3.77
C THR A 72 -36.60 -10.95 -4.37
N ALA A 73 -35.90 -10.53 -5.42
CA ALA A 73 -36.18 -9.28 -6.14
C ALA A 73 -37.49 -9.39 -6.94
N ASP A 74 -37.78 -10.56 -7.51
CA ASP A 74 -39.06 -10.86 -8.17
C ASP A 74 -40.21 -11.06 -7.16
N SER A 75 -39.92 -11.49 -5.92
CA SER A 75 -40.91 -11.64 -4.85
C SER A 75 -41.05 -10.42 -3.92
N ALA A 76 -40.40 -9.29 -4.23
CA ALA A 76 -40.30 -8.11 -3.37
C ALA A 76 -41.61 -7.28 -3.30
N LYS A 77 -42.72 -7.91 -2.90
CA LYS A 77 -43.86 -7.21 -2.30
C LYS A 77 -44.10 -7.51 -0.83
N ASP A 78 -43.67 -8.63 -0.24
CA ASP A 78 -43.96 -8.89 1.19
C ASP A 78 -43.06 -9.99 1.82
N VAL A 79 -41.74 -9.82 1.96
CA VAL A 79 -40.97 -10.55 3.00
C VAL A 79 -39.69 -9.76 3.36
N PRO A 80 -39.42 -9.42 4.64
CA PRO A 80 -38.09 -8.98 5.08
C PRO A 80 -37.14 -10.19 5.07
N GLU A 81 -35.97 -10.04 4.45
CA GLU A 81 -34.89 -11.04 4.53
C GLU A 81 -34.72 -11.50 5.99
N THR A 82 -34.83 -12.81 6.23
CA THR A 82 -34.59 -13.41 7.55
C THR A 82 -33.09 -13.39 7.83
N GLU A 83 -32.54 -12.20 8.07
CA GLU A 83 -31.32 -12.05 8.83
C GLU A 83 -31.61 -12.59 10.23
N SER A 84 -31.16 -13.81 10.51
CA SER A 84 -31.04 -14.37 11.85
C SER A 84 -30.65 -13.25 12.83
N HIS A 85 -31.56 -12.87 13.73
CA HIS A 85 -31.26 -11.90 14.78
C HIS A 85 -30.01 -12.38 15.53
N ALA A 86 -28.96 -11.55 15.56
CA ALA A 86 -27.81 -11.82 16.41
C ALA A 86 -28.32 -11.92 17.84
N ASN A 87 -27.91 -13.00 18.53
CA ASN A 87 -28.23 -13.13 19.94
C ASN A 87 -27.42 -12.09 20.76
N GLU A 88 -27.71 -11.97 22.05
CA GLU A 88 -27.05 -10.99 22.92
C GLU A 88 -25.51 -11.12 22.92
N GLU A 89 -24.98 -12.35 22.96
CA GLU A 89 -23.54 -12.62 22.88
C GLU A 89 -22.92 -12.13 21.56
N GLU A 90 -23.60 -12.36 20.43
CA GLU A 90 -23.17 -11.93 19.11
C GLU A 90 -23.27 -10.40 18.96
N GLN A 91 -24.25 -9.76 19.58
CA GLN A 91 -24.39 -8.31 19.61
C GLN A 91 -23.25 -7.66 20.42
N GLU A 92 -22.93 -8.19 21.60
CA GLU A 92 -21.79 -7.73 22.41
C GLU A 92 -20.45 -7.92 21.67
N LEU A 93 -20.31 -9.03 20.95
CA LEU A 93 -19.15 -9.28 20.10
C LEU A 93 -19.01 -8.23 18.99
N LEU A 94 -20.10 -7.92 18.28
CA LEU A 94 -20.12 -6.91 17.22
C LEU A 94 -19.71 -5.54 17.76
N GLU A 95 -20.24 -5.14 18.92
CA GLU A 95 -19.88 -3.88 19.58
C GLU A 95 -18.41 -3.84 20.00
N ARG A 96 -17.85 -4.96 20.46
CA ARG A 96 -16.42 -5.08 20.76
C ARG A 96 -15.57 -4.94 19.50
N ILE A 97 -15.93 -5.62 18.41
CA ILE A 97 -15.24 -5.53 17.12
C ILE A 97 -15.26 -4.09 16.59
N VAL A 98 -16.41 -3.42 16.64
CA VAL A 98 -16.57 -2.04 16.22
C VAL A 98 -15.69 -1.09 17.05
N ARG A 99 -15.70 -1.23 18.38
CA ARG A 99 -14.85 -0.42 19.27
C ARG A 99 -13.36 -0.62 18.98
N GLU A 100 -12.92 -1.86 18.78
CA GLU A 100 -11.52 -2.15 18.48
C GLU A 100 -11.11 -1.60 17.10
N ARG A 101 -11.95 -1.77 16.08
CA ARG A 101 -11.75 -1.16 14.75
C ARG A 101 -11.59 0.35 14.87
N ASP A 102 -12.49 1.02 15.60
CA ASP A 102 -12.52 2.48 15.69
C ASP A 102 -11.33 3.03 16.51
N ALA A 103 -10.81 2.28 17.47
CA ALA A 103 -9.56 2.62 18.15
C ALA A 103 -8.34 2.58 17.19
N HIS A 104 -8.32 1.65 16.23
CA HIS A 104 -7.20 1.47 15.32
C HIS A 104 -7.32 2.23 14.00
N ILE A 105 -8.52 2.62 13.57
CA ILE A 105 -8.73 3.36 12.31
C ILE A 105 -8.17 4.79 12.34
N ARG A 106 -7.90 5.33 13.54
CA ARG A 106 -7.51 6.72 13.82
C ARG A 106 -6.56 7.36 12.80
N ASN A 107 -5.48 6.68 12.40
CA ASN A 107 -4.57 7.16 11.35
C ASN A 107 -3.78 6.00 10.71
N ASN A 108 -2.97 6.29 9.68
CA ASN A 108 -2.19 5.27 9.00
C ASN A 108 -1.26 4.48 9.93
N VAL A 109 -0.64 5.12 10.94
CA VAL A 109 0.27 4.45 11.88
C VAL A 109 -0.46 3.40 12.72
N THR A 110 -1.63 3.73 13.28
CA THR A 110 -2.40 2.79 14.11
C THR A 110 -2.95 1.63 13.31
N ARG A 111 -3.45 1.90 12.09
CA ARG A 111 -3.96 0.86 11.17
C ARG A 111 -2.86 -0.11 10.75
N THR A 112 -1.72 0.43 10.33
CA THR A 112 -0.56 -0.36 9.91
C THR A 112 -0.05 -1.25 11.04
N ALA A 113 -0.01 -0.75 12.28
CA ALA A 113 0.40 -1.54 13.43
C ALA A 113 -0.58 -2.68 13.76
N ALA A 114 -1.89 -2.43 13.63
CA ALA A 114 -2.93 -3.43 13.89
C ALA A 114 -2.84 -4.64 12.94
N TYR A 115 -2.54 -4.39 11.65
CA TYR A 115 -2.29 -5.46 10.68
C TYR A 115 -1.09 -6.36 11.06
N LEU A 116 0.04 -5.77 11.49
CA LEU A 116 1.20 -6.53 11.94
C LEU A 116 0.89 -7.34 13.19
N HIS A 117 0.16 -6.75 14.13
CA HIS A 117 -0.24 -7.45 15.35
C HIS A 117 -1.11 -8.67 15.03
N MET A 118 -2.14 -8.50 14.18
CA MET A 118 -3.00 -9.59 13.73
C MET A 118 -2.21 -10.72 13.05
N TYR A 119 -1.28 -10.39 12.15
CA TYR A 119 -0.44 -11.41 11.50
C TYR A 119 0.47 -12.15 12.48
N ARG A 120 1.01 -11.46 13.50
CA ARG A 120 1.86 -12.11 14.50
C ARG A 120 1.11 -13.12 15.36
N GLU A 121 -0.17 -12.87 15.63
CA GLU A 121 -1.05 -13.80 16.35
C GLU A 121 -1.55 -14.93 15.43
N HIS A 122 -1.79 -14.61 14.15
CA HIS A 122 -2.42 -15.49 13.16
C HIS A 122 -1.62 -15.47 11.85
N PRO A 123 -0.47 -16.16 11.78
CA PRO A 123 0.41 -16.14 10.60
C PRO A 123 -0.23 -16.74 9.34
N GLU A 124 -1.31 -17.51 9.48
CA GLU A 124 -2.14 -17.99 8.37
C GLU A 124 -2.88 -16.85 7.63
N LEU A 125 -3.04 -15.68 8.25
CA LEU A 125 -3.64 -14.49 7.64
C LEU A 125 -2.61 -13.70 6.82
N HIS A 126 -2.12 -14.29 5.73
CA HIS A 126 -1.09 -13.67 4.87
C HIS A 126 -1.45 -12.25 4.42
N TRP A 127 -2.73 -12.00 4.11
CA TRP A 127 -3.22 -10.67 3.74
C TRP A 127 -2.94 -9.62 4.83
N ALA A 128 -3.00 -9.95 6.11
CA ALA A 128 -2.69 -9.01 7.18
C ALA A 128 -1.23 -8.54 7.11
N PHE A 129 -0.28 -9.42 6.81
CA PHE A 129 1.12 -9.01 6.63
C PHE A 129 1.32 -8.20 5.35
N LEU A 130 0.67 -8.60 4.25
CA LEU A 130 0.69 -7.84 3.00
C LEU A 130 0.14 -6.43 3.22
N ALA A 131 -1.01 -6.30 3.87
CA ALA A 131 -1.65 -5.03 4.20
C ALA A 131 -0.77 -4.17 5.10
N HIS A 132 -0.08 -4.78 6.09
CA HIS A 132 0.93 -4.08 6.88
C HIS A 132 2.01 -3.48 5.98
N MET A 133 2.67 -4.29 5.16
CA MET A 133 3.80 -3.85 4.34
C MET A 133 3.40 -2.83 3.27
N VAL A 134 2.22 -2.99 2.65
CA VAL A 134 1.69 -2.04 1.66
C VAL A 134 1.27 -0.73 2.34
N SER A 135 0.59 -0.78 3.49
CA SER A 135 0.10 0.44 4.18
C SER A 135 1.23 1.34 4.68
N ARG A 136 2.44 0.79 4.93
CA ARG A 136 3.63 1.61 5.19
C ARG A 136 3.97 2.56 4.05
N ASN A 137 3.65 2.19 2.81
CA ASN A 137 3.83 3.06 1.65
C ASN A 137 2.89 4.26 1.66
N GLY A 138 1.64 4.04 2.05
CA GLY A 138 0.69 5.13 2.27
C GLY A 138 1.20 6.12 3.33
N GLY A 139 1.79 5.60 4.42
CA GLY A 139 2.35 6.42 5.49
C GLY A 139 3.44 7.38 5.00
N TRP A 140 4.49 6.86 4.35
CA TRP A 140 5.57 7.73 3.88
C TRP A 140 5.18 8.61 2.70
N SER A 141 4.25 8.15 1.87
CA SER A 141 3.65 8.99 0.83
C SER A 141 2.93 10.20 1.43
N MET A 142 2.18 10.01 2.51
CA MET A 142 1.51 11.10 3.23
C MET A 142 2.51 12.08 3.85
N THR A 143 3.55 11.59 4.52
CA THR A 143 4.52 12.48 5.21
C THR A 143 5.41 13.25 4.24
N ASP A 144 5.74 12.66 3.09
CA ASP A 144 6.59 13.31 2.09
C ASP A 144 5.93 14.57 1.48
N LEU A 145 4.60 14.67 1.52
CA LEU A 145 3.84 15.88 1.16
C LEU A 145 4.16 17.10 2.06
N ARG A 146 4.77 16.86 3.22
CA ARG A 146 5.30 17.88 4.15
C ARG A 146 6.83 17.75 4.33
N GLY A 147 7.49 16.97 3.46
CA GLY A 147 8.93 16.71 3.46
C GLY A 147 9.76 17.80 2.77
N ASP A 148 11.01 17.48 2.43
CA ASP A 148 11.92 18.44 1.80
C ASP A 148 11.71 18.67 0.30
N LEU A 149 11.05 17.76 -0.42
CA LEU A 149 11.00 17.81 -1.88
C LEU A 149 9.61 18.14 -2.44
N LEU A 150 8.58 17.37 -2.06
CA LEU A 150 7.24 17.53 -2.65
C LEU A 150 6.62 18.92 -2.46
N PRO A 151 6.80 19.63 -1.33
CA PRO A 151 6.31 21.01 -1.18
C PRO A 151 6.88 22.03 -2.17
N PHE A 152 7.94 21.69 -2.91
CA PHE A 152 8.44 22.54 -3.98
C PHE A 152 7.74 22.28 -5.32
N LEU A 153 7.14 21.09 -5.49
CA LEU A 153 6.42 20.68 -6.69
C LEU A 153 4.90 20.88 -6.56
N LEU A 154 4.40 20.84 -5.33
CA LEU A 154 2.99 20.96 -4.99
C LEU A 154 2.74 22.20 -4.14
N ASN A 155 1.65 22.90 -4.44
CA ASN A 155 1.13 23.91 -3.52
C ASN A 155 0.43 23.24 -2.32
N GLU A 156 0.11 24.04 -1.31
CA GLU A 156 -0.48 23.53 -0.07
C GLU A 156 -1.83 22.83 -0.27
N GLU A 157 -2.69 23.38 -1.13
CA GLU A 157 -3.99 22.78 -1.46
C GLU A 157 -3.84 21.43 -2.17
N GLN A 158 -2.88 21.30 -3.08
CA GLN A 158 -2.59 20.03 -3.74
C GLN A 158 -2.04 18.98 -2.77
N CYS A 159 -1.11 19.37 -1.88
CA CYS A 159 -0.63 18.47 -0.82
C CYS A 159 -1.79 18.00 0.07
N GLU A 160 -2.69 18.91 0.43
CA GLU A 160 -3.89 18.61 1.22
C GLU A 160 -4.82 17.62 0.50
N ASN A 161 -5.11 17.86 -0.79
CA ASN A 161 -5.97 16.98 -1.58
C ASN A 161 -5.38 15.56 -1.74
N VAL A 162 -4.07 15.46 -1.99
CA VAL A 162 -3.39 14.15 -2.07
C VAL A 162 -3.41 13.45 -0.71
N TYR A 163 -3.19 14.17 0.38
CA TYR A 163 -3.29 13.60 1.73
C TYR A 163 -4.69 13.05 2.00
N VAL A 164 -5.75 13.83 1.76
CA VAL A 164 -7.14 13.41 1.97
C VAL A 164 -7.47 12.18 1.13
N PHE A 165 -7.06 12.16 -0.14
CA PHE A 165 -7.24 11.02 -1.03
C PHE A 165 -6.58 9.74 -0.46
N LEU A 166 -5.30 9.81 -0.07
CA LEU A 166 -4.57 8.68 0.48
C LEU A 166 -5.17 8.21 1.82
N GLU A 167 -5.54 9.15 2.69
CA GLU A 167 -6.07 8.83 4.02
C GLU A 167 -7.46 8.20 3.91
N ARG A 168 -8.31 8.73 3.03
CA ARG A 168 -9.65 8.18 2.73
C ARG A 168 -9.57 6.76 2.20
N ALA A 169 -8.71 6.51 1.22
CA ALA A 169 -8.51 5.17 0.66
C ALA A 169 -8.07 4.18 1.74
N ASN A 170 -7.01 4.51 2.48
CA ASN A 170 -6.48 3.62 3.52
C ASN A 170 -7.46 3.39 4.68
N ALA A 171 -8.24 4.40 5.07
CA ALA A 171 -9.24 4.26 6.12
C ALA A 171 -10.41 3.36 5.68
N LEU A 172 -10.88 3.51 4.44
CA LEU A 172 -11.95 2.66 3.88
C LEU A 172 -11.54 1.20 3.78
N ILE A 173 -10.32 0.92 3.30
CA ILE A 173 -9.76 -0.43 3.24
C ILE A 173 -9.74 -1.07 4.63
N PHE A 174 -9.24 -0.34 5.64
CA PHE A 174 -9.19 -0.85 7.00
C PHE A 174 -10.57 -1.04 7.63
N ARG A 175 -11.50 -0.11 7.36
CA ARG A 175 -12.87 -0.18 7.87
C ARG A 175 -13.59 -1.46 7.40
N ASP A 176 -13.32 -1.90 6.18
CA ASP A 176 -13.90 -3.12 5.61
C ASP A 176 -13.13 -4.38 6.02
N ALA A 177 -11.80 -4.41 5.88
CA ALA A 177 -11.03 -5.62 6.03
C ALA A 177 -10.73 -6.00 7.49
N TYR A 178 -10.39 -5.02 8.35
CA TYR A 178 -9.94 -5.32 9.72
C TYR A 178 -11.01 -6.01 10.57
N PRO A 179 -12.31 -5.61 10.53
CA PRO A 179 -13.37 -6.33 11.24
C PRO A 179 -13.51 -7.80 10.82
N GLN A 180 -13.21 -8.14 9.58
CA GLN A 180 -13.22 -9.53 9.11
C GLN A 180 -12.14 -10.35 9.80
N LEU A 181 -10.94 -9.79 9.97
CA LEU A 181 -9.84 -10.43 10.70
C LEU A 181 -10.17 -10.58 12.20
N LEU A 182 -10.79 -9.56 12.80
CA LEU A 182 -11.25 -9.62 14.19
C LEU A 182 -12.32 -10.71 14.38
N LEU A 183 -13.24 -10.85 13.44
CA LEU A 183 -14.27 -11.88 13.46
C LEU A 183 -13.67 -13.29 13.29
N TYR A 184 -12.63 -13.44 12.48
CA TYR A 184 -11.86 -14.68 12.40
C TYR A 184 -11.21 -15.04 13.73
N ARG A 185 -10.50 -14.09 14.36
CA ARG A 185 -9.91 -14.29 15.70
C ARG A 185 -10.97 -14.68 16.74
N ALA A 186 -12.12 -14.02 16.73
CA ALA A 186 -13.24 -14.37 17.62
C ALA A 186 -13.80 -15.77 17.33
N SER A 187 -13.90 -16.15 16.05
CA SER A 187 -14.33 -17.49 15.63
C SER A 187 -13.40 -18.58 16.16
N LEU A 188 -12.08 -18.33 16.13
CA LEU A 188 -11.08 -19.24 16.73
C LEU A 188 -11.26 -19.36 18.26
N GLN A 189 -11.45 -18.24 18.97
CA GLN A 189 -11.65 -18.23 20.42
C GLN A 189 -12.93 -18.98 20.83
N MET A 190 -14.02 -18.81 20.08
CA MET A 190 -15.31 -19.45 20.32
C MET A 190 -15.42 -20.86 19.71
N LYS A 191 -14.39 -21.30 18.97
CA LYS A 191 -14.31 -22.61 18.30
C LYS A 191 -15.49 -22.89 17.35
N ARG A 192 -16.09 -21.86 16.78
CA ARG A 192 -17.17 -21.96 15.78
C ARG A 192 -17.06 -20.82 14.76
N PRO A 193 -17.45 -21.04 13.49
CA PRO A 193 -17.46 -19.97 12.50
C PRO A 193 -18.55 -18.94 12.86
N LEU A 194 -18.22 -17.66 12.77
CA LEU A 194 -19.13 -16.53 13.04
C LEU A 194 -19.38 -15.65 11.80
N PHE A 195 -19.04 -16.12 10.61
CA PHE A 195 -19.05 -15.32 9.38
C PHE A 195 -20.45 -14.97 8.87
N HIS A 196 -21.51 -15.51 9.48
CA HIS A 196 -22.88 -15.02 9.28
C HIS A 196 -23.05 -13.59 9.78
N LEU A 197 -22.17 -13.09 10.64
CA LEU A 197 -22.19 -11.71 11.16
C LEU A 197 -21.52 -10.68 10.22
N LEU A 198 -20.84 -11.11 9.15
CA LEU A 198 -20.16 -10.21 8.21
C LEU A 198 -21.08 -9.12 7.60
N PRO A 199 -22.34 -9.39 7.21
CA PRO A 199 -23.24 -8.36 6.71
C PRO A 199 -23.48 -7.22 7.71
N ARG A 200 -23.55 -7.52 9.01
CA ARG A 200 -23.71 -6.52 10.07
C ARG A 200 -22.48 -5.62 10.26
N LEU A 201 -21.33 -6.03 9.70
CA LEU A 201 -20.11 -5.24 9.65
C LEU A 201 -19.98 -4.46 8.33
N GLY A 202 -20.98 -4.53 7.45
CA GLY A 202 -20.99 -3.86 6.13
C GLY A 202 -20.11 -4.53 5.08
N VAL A 203 -19.67 -5.77 5.34
CA VAL A 203 -18.77 -6.53 4.46
C VAL A 203 -19.58 -7.14 3.32
N SER A 204 -19.02 -7.08 2.11
CA SER A 204 -19.65 -7.66 0.91
C SER A 204 -20.01 -9.13 1.12
N ARG A 205 -21.17 -9.54 0.60
CA ARG A 205 -21.63 -10.93 0.62
C ARG A 205 -20.65 -11.90 -0.05
N PHE A 206 -19.78 -11.38 -0.93
CA PHE A 206 -18.69 -12.10 -1.56
C PHE A 206 -17.77 -12.77 -0.53
N MET A 207 -17.49 -12.09 0.59
CA MET A 207 -16.51 -12.55 1.57
C MET A 207 -17.02 -13.67 2.48
N ARG A 208 -18.34 -13.81 2.71
CA ARG A 208 -18.85 -14.86 3.61
C ARG A 208 -18.49 -16.28 3.13
N PRO A 209 -18.81 -16.69 1.89
CA PRO A 209 -18.39 -18.00 1.38
C PRO A 209 -16.87 -18.22 1.39
N VAL A 210 -16.09 -17.16 1.18
CA VAL A 210 -14.63 -17.20 1.25
C VAL A 210 -14.15 -17.53 2.67
N TRP A 211 -14.67 -16.83 3.68
CA TRP A 211 -14.33 -17.08 5.07
C TRP A 211 -14.81 -18.44 5.58
N ASP A 212 -16.03 -18.85 5.20
CA ASP A 212 -16.55 -20.19 5.50
C ASP A 212 -15.63 -21.28 4.93
N ARG A 213 -15.07 -21.06 3.73
CA ARG A 213 -14.09 -21.99 3.15
C ARG A 213 -12.75 -21.96 3.87
N PHE A 214 -12.19 -20.77 4.12
CA PHE A 214 -10.92 -20.63 4.85
C PHE A 214 -11.01 -21.24 6.27
N TRP A 215 -12.21 -21.25 6.87
CA TRP A 215 -12.46 -21.94 8.13
C TRP A 215 -12.14 -23.43 8.09
N VAL A 216 -12.42 -24.09 6.97
CA VAL A 216 -12.26 -25.54 6.79
C VAL A 216 -10.89 -25.86 6.17
N GLU A 217 -10.55 -25.19 5.08
CA GLU A 217 -9.43 -25.59 4.21
C GLU A 217 -8.10 -24.91 4.57
N ARG A 218 -8.13 -23.78 5.31
CA ARG A 218 -6.94 -23.00 5.67
C ARG A 218 -6.07 -22.54 4.49
N GLU A 219 -6.70 -22.31 3.33
CA GLU A 219 -6.02 -21.84 2.12
C GLU A 219 -5.71 -20.33 2.17
N SER A 220 -4.58 -19.95 2.77
CA SER A 220 -4.15 -18.55 2.90
C SER A 220 -4.04 -17.83 1.55
N GLY A 221 -3.64 -18.54 0.49
CA GLY A 221 -3.58 -18.01 -0.88
C GLY A 221 -4.94 -17.55 -1.39
N LEU A 222 -5.95 -18.41 -1.29
CA LEU A 222 -7.31 -18.12 -1.75
C LEU A 222 -7.94 -16.97 -0.94
N LEU A 223 -7.80 -17.00 0.39
CA LEU A 223 -8.29 -15.91 1.25
C LEU A 223 -7.63 -14.58 0.90
N THR A 224 -6.31 -14.58 0.66
CA THR A 224 -5.57 -13.35 0.36
C THR A 224 -5.99 -12.76 -0.98
N VAL A 225 -6.17 -13.59 -2.01
CA VAL A 225 -6.70 -13.14 -3.31
C VAL A 225 -8.10 -12.56 -3.14
N ALA A 226 -8.97 -13.23 -2.39
CA ALA A 226 -10.32 -12.75 -2.14
C ALA A 226 -10.34 -11.39 -1.41
N LEU A 227 -9.51 -11.21 -0.38
CA LEU A 227 -9.39 -9.94 0.32
C LEU A 227 -8.84 -8.83 -0.60
N ILE A 228 -7.87 -9.12 -1.47
CA ILE A 228 -7.39 -8.17 -2.50
C ILE A 228 -8.54 -7.80 -3.45
N VAL A 229 -9.25 -8.78 -3.99
CA VAL A 229 -10.38 -8.55 -4.93
C VAL A 229 -11.47 -7.72 -4.25
N ASN A 230 -11.82 -8.04 -3.01
CA ASN A 230 -12.82 -7.32 -2.23
C ASN A 230 -12.38 -5.88 -1.96
N GLU A 231 -11.13 -5.67 -1.52
CA GLU A 231 -10.56 -4.34 -1.30
C GLU A 231 -10.66 -3.46 -2.56
N GLN A 232 -10.19 -3.98 -3.69
CA GLN A 232 -10.08 -3.19 -4.92
C GLN A 232 -11.44 -2.80 -5.50
N HIS A 233 -12.46 -3.65 -5.35
CA HIS A 233 -13.84 -3.28 -5.72
C HIS A 233 -14.50 -2.39 -4.67
N TYR A 234 -14.21 -2.58 -3.38
CA TYR A 234 -14.78 -1.76 -2.30
C TYR A 234 -14.43 -0.28 -2.47
N ILE A 235 -13.19 0.03 -2.87
CA ILE A 235 -12.71 1.40 -3.08
C ILE A 235 -13.04 1.98 -4.46
N GLU A 236 -13.49 1.18 -5.43
CA GLU A 236 -13.68 1.63 -6.82
C GLU A 236 -14.67 2.80 -6.89
N ASP A 237 -15.92 2.59 -6.47
CA ASP A 237 -16.92 3.66 -6.53
C ASP A 237 -16.76 4.67 -5.37
N ARG A 238 -16.14 4.26 -4.26
CA ARG A 238 -16.00 5.09 -3.04
C ARG A 238 -14.82 6.06 -3.07
N VAL A 239 -13.83 5.80 -3.92
CA VAL A 239 -12.58 6.57 -4.00
C VAL A 239 -12.20 6.85 -5.45
N VAL A 240 -12.04 5.80 -6.25
CA VAL A 240 -11.44 5.93 -7.60
C VAL A 240 -12.37 6.69 -8.56
N ARG A 241 -13.67 6.43 -8.49
CA ARG A 241 -14.69 7.10 -9.30
C ARG A 241 -15.37 8.27 -8.61
N HIS A 242 -14.95 8.61 -7.39
CA HIS A 242 -15.54 9.72 -6.67
C HIS A 242 -15.17 11.04 -7.35
N SER A 243 -16.17 11.80 -7.82
CA SER A 243 -15.98 12.97 -8.69
C SER A 243 -15.05 14.05 -8.11
N SER A 244 -15.09 14.23 -6.79
CA SER A 244 -14.16 15.14 -6.11
C SER A 244 -12.70 14.67 -6.21
N PHE A 245 -12.41 13.37 -6.06
CA PHE A 245 -11.03 12.86 -6.14
C PHE A 245 -10.54 12.76 -7.57
N GLN A 246 -11.42 12.48 -8.52
CA GLN A 246 -11.08 12.55 -9.95
C GLN A 246 -10.59 13.94 -10.32
N SER A 247 -11.40 14.97 -10.05
CA SER A 247 -11.06 16.34 -10.44
C SER A 247 -9.89 16.95 -9.65
N THR A 248 -9.72 16.61 -8.37
CA THR A 248 -8.70 17.23 -7.51
C THR A 248 -7.37 16.47 -7.45
N VAL A 249 -7.37 15.17 -7.78
CA VAL A 249 -6.17 14.33 -7.70
C VAL A 249 -5.95 13.59 -9.02
N LEU A 250 -6.82 12.64 -9.39
CA LEU A 250 -6.51 11.66 -10.44
C LEU A 250 -6.37 12.25 -11.85
N ASP A 251 -7.20 13.23 -12.20
CA ASP A 251 -7.21 13.87 -13.52
C ASP A 251 -6.29 15.10 -13.60
N THR A 252 -5.61 15.44 -12.51
CA THR A 252 -4.65 16.53 -12.54
C THR A 252 -3.46 16.15 -13.42
N LEU A 253 -2.99 17.09 -14.26
CA LEU A 253 -1.76 16.90 -15.05
C LEU A 253 -0.59 16.43 -14.17
N PHE A 254 -0.59 16.85 -12.91
CA PHE A 254 0.37 16.45 -11.91
C PHE A 254 0.29 14.95 -11.56
N PHE A 255 -0.90 14.39 -11.38
CA PHE A 255 -1.06 12.95 -11.14
C PHE A 255 -0.87 12.15 -12.42
N GLN A 256 -1.34 12.63 -13.58
CA GLN A 256 -1.18 11.97 -14.88
C GLN A 256 0.29 11.92 -15.37
N THR A 257 1.15 12.82 -14.89
CA THR A 257 2.59 12.77 -15.16
C THR A 257 3.37 11.81 -14.24
N GLN A 258 2.65 10.94 -13.49
CA GLN A 258 2.97 9.75 -12.64
C GLN A 258 4.45 9.37 -12.35
N THR A 259 5.38 9.60 -13.26
CA THR A 259 6.80 9.28 -13.17
C THR A 259 7.55 10.13 -12.14
N LEU A 260 7.03 11.30 -11.74
CA LEU A 260 7.80 12.30 -11.01
C LEU A 260 7.69 12.25 -9.48
N LEU A 261 6.87 11.40 -8.84
CA LEU A 261 6.61 11.53 -7.39
C LEU A 261 6.80 10.25 -6.58
N GLN A 262 7.08 9.12 -7.23
CA GLN A 262 7.18 7.80 -6.59
C GLN A 262 5.92 7.34 -5.84
N LEU A 263 4.81 8.10 -5.88
CA LEU A 263 3.54 7.73 -5.26
C LEU A 263 2.92 6.47 -5.90
N ASN A 264 3.36 6.11 -7.10
CA ASN A 264 2.94 4.90 -7.80
C ASN A 264 3.86 3.68 -7.52
N GLN A 265 4.93 3.85 -6.75
CA GLN A 265 5.81 2.74 -6.35
C GLN A 265 5.33 2.14 -5.02
N VAL A 266 5.07 0.83 -5.00
CA VAL A 266 4.76 0.08 -3.78
C VAL A 266 6.00 -0.71 -3.38
N LEU A 267 6.62 -0.32 -2.28
CA LEU A 267 7.92 -0.81 -1.83
C LEU A 267 7.80 -1.69 -0.57
N LEU A 268 8.41 -2.87 -0.63
CA LEU A 268 8.48 -3.88 0.41
C LEU A 268 9.93 -3.96 0.91
N PRO A 269 10.30 -3.22 1.97
CA PRO A 269 11.64 -3.28 2.55
C PRO A 269 11.88 -4.63 3.20
N TYR A 270 13.05 -5.20 2.96
CA TYR A 270 13.47 -6.47 3.55
C TYR A 270 14.95 -6.42 3.95
N VAL A 271 15.25 -7.02 5.10
CA VAL A 271 16.64 -7.21 5.55
C VAL A 271 17.30 -8.30 4.71
N HIS A 272 18.48 -8.02 4.17
CA HIS A 272 19.31 -8.99 3.48
C HIS A 272 20.79 -8.76 3.79
N GLY A 273 21.37 -9.64 4.62
CA GLY A 273 22.65 -9.39 5.27
C GLY A 273 22.57 -8.14 6.15
N ASP A 274 23.57 -7.26 6.09
CA ASP A 274 23.62 -6.03 6.89
C ASP A 274 22.92 -4.83 6.23
N ARG A 275 22.10 -5.07 5.19
CA ARG A 275 21.49 -4.01 4.39
C ARG A 275 19.98 -4.16 4.30
N ILE A 276 19.30 -3.03 4.16
CA ILE A 276 17.88 -2.97 3.80
C ILE A 276 17.81 -2.85 2.28
N ARG A 277 17.15 -3.80 1.65
CA ARG A 277 16.84 -3.79 0.21
C ARG A 277 15.35 -3.51 0.03
N LEU A 278 14.98 -2.97 -1.13
CA LEU A 278 13.59 -2.75 -1.49
C LEU A 278 13.17 -3.73 -2.57
N ALA A 279 12.15 -4.52 -2.27
CA ALA A 279 11.36 -5.22 -3.26
C ALA A 279 10.13 -4.37 -3.61
N GLY A 280 9.41 -4.66 -4.70
CA GLY A 280 8.19 -3.93 -5.00
C GLY A 280 7.82 -3.92 -6.47
N LEU A 281 6.85 -3.07 -6.78
CA LEU A 281 6.35 -2.85 -8.13
C LEU A 281 5.99 -1.38 -8.33
N THR A 282 5.95 -0.96 -9.60
CA THR A 282 5.36 0.30 -10.01
C THR A 282 3.97 0.01 -10.57
N LEU A 283 2.97 0.74 -10.09
CA LEU A 283 1.62 0.74 -10.64
C LEU A 283 1.55 1.76 -11.77
N GLU A 284 1.17 1.33 -12.97
CA GLU A 284 1.10 2.18 -14.15
C GLU A 284 -0.26 2.87 -14.22
N ASN A 285 -1.37 2.12 -14.19
CA ASN A 285 -2.71 2.71 -14.26
C ASN A 285 -3.53 2.42 -12.99
N PHE A 286 -3.50 3.36 -12.05
CA PHE A 286 -4.31 3.30 -10.82
C PHE A 286 -5.82 3.26 -11.09
N SER A 287 -6.32 3.79 -12.21
CA SER A 287 -7.76 3.75 -12.53
C SER A 287 -8.26 2.34 -12.88
N SER A 288 -7.36 1.43 -13.25
CA SER A 288 -7.71 0.05 -13.64
C SER A 288 -7.83 -0.87 -12.44
N VAL A 289 -9.06 -1.27 -12.08
CA VAL A 289 -9.31 -2.26 -11.00
C VAL A 289 -8.56 -3.56 -11.25
N ARG A 290 -8.51 -4.02 -12.51
CA ARG A 290 -7.78 -5.24 -12.92
C ARG A 290 -6.30 -5.12 -12.63
N GLU A 291 -5.70 -3.98 -12.96
CA GLU A 291 -4.28 -3.76 -12.71
C GLU A 291 -3.99 -3.71 -11.21
N ARG A 292 -4.82 -3.00 -10.42
CA ARG A 292 -4.64 -2.94 -8.97
C ARG A 292 -4.71 -4.34 -8.34
N ILE A 293 -5.66 -5.19 -8.78
CA ILE A 293 -5.77 -6.59 -8.31
C ILE A 293 -4.51 -7.39 -8.68
N GLU A 294 -4.05 -7.30 -9.93
CA GLU A 294 -2.87 -8.04 -10.39
C GLU A 294 -1.57 -7.55 -9.73
N VAL A 295 -1.43 -6.24 -9.46
CA VAL A 295 -0.32 -5.70 -8.66
C VAL A 295 -0.39 -6.22 -7.24
N GLY A 296 -1.57 -6.23 -6.59
CA GLY A 296 -1.76 -6.83 -5.27
C GLY A 296 -1.34 -8.30 -5.23
N LYS A 297 -1.74 -9.10 -6.22
CA LYS A 297 -1.34 -10.50 -6.36
C LYS A 297 0.17 -10.66 -6.55
N LYS A 298 0.81 -9.84 -7.38
CA LYS A 298 2.27 -9.91 -7.57
C LYS A 298 3.04 -9.47 -6.32
N LEU A 299 2.58 -8.45 -5.60
CA LEU A 299 3.15 -8.07 -4.29
C LEU A 299 3.02 -9.21 -3.27
N TYR A 300 1.88 -9.90 -3.27
CA TYR A 300 1.70 -11.10 -2.46
C TYR A 300 2.70 -12.20 -2.84
N ALA A 301 2.89 -12.46 -4.13
CA ALA A 301 3.89 -13.43 -4.61
C ALA A 301 5.33 -13.03 -4.32
N ILE A 302 5.66 -11.75 -4.32
CA ILE A 302 6.97 -11.27 -3.86
C ILE A 302 7.14 -11.59 -2.37
N LEU A 303 6.15 -11.25 -1.55
CA LEU A 303 6.24 -11.33 -0.10
C LEU A 303 6.17 -12.77 0.43
N PHE A 304 5.44 -13.66 -0.23
CA PHE A 304 5.25 -15.04 0.23
C PHE A 304 5.81 -16.11 -0.72
N GLY A 305 6.07 -15.80 -1.99
CA GLY A 305 6.70 -16.71 -2.96
C GLY A 305 8.23 -16.66 -2.94
N ILE A 306 8.83 -15.55 -2.52
CA ILE A 306 10.29 -15.37 -2.45
C ILE A 306 10.74 -15.42 -0.98
N ARG A 307 11.24 -16.58 -0.55
CA ARG A 307 11.61 -16.85 0.86
C ARG A 307 12.50 -15.79 1.49
N ALA A 308 13.54 -15.34 0.78
CA ALA A 308 14.47 -14.32 1.29
C ALA A 308 13.79 -12.96 1.53
N VAL A 309 12.80 -12.61 0.70
CA VAL A 309 12.00 -11.39 0.89
C VAL A 309 11.04 -11.58 2.04
N ALA A 310 10.37 -12.73 2.15
CA ALA A 310 9.45 -13.04 3.25
C ALA A 310 10.13 -12.89 4.63
N GLU A 311 11.23 -13.61 4.83
CA GLU A 311 11.98 -13.62 6.10
C GLU A 311 12.57 -12.22 6.39
N GLY A 312 13.16 -11.58 5.38
CA GLY A 312 13.74 -10.25 5.52
C GLY A 312 12.71 -9.16 5.78
N ALA A 313 11.53 -9.23 5.17
CA ALA A 313 10.44 -8.28 5.39
C ALA A 313 9.85 -8.44 6.80
N GLN A 314 9.70 -9.68 7.27
CA GLN A 314 9.25 -9.94 8.64
C GLN A 314 10.25 -9.42 9.67
N ALA A 315 11.56 -9.70 9.46
CA ALA A 315 12.62 -9.16 10.31
C ALA A 315 12.60 -7.62 10.32
N PHE A 316 12.43 -7.00 9.16
CA PHE A 316 12.32 -5.55 9.04
C PHE A 316 11.09 -4.99 9.80
N ALA A 317 9.91 -5.54 9.55
CA ALA A 317 8.65 -5.09 10.15
C ALA A 317 8.66 -5.24 11.68
N CYS A 318 9.18 -6.36 12.21
CA CYS A 318 9.28 -6.60 13.64
C CYS A 318 10.40 -5.79 14.31
N GLY A 319 11.51 -5.53 13.61
CA GLY A 319 12.64 -4.76 14.14
C GLY A 319 12.45 -3.24 14.06
N ARG A 320 11.52 -2.76 13.23
CA ARG A 320 11.34 -1.33 12.99
C ARG A 320 9.88 -0.91 12.93
N ARG A 321 9.44 -0.26 14.01
CA ARG A 321 8.10 0.32 14.14
C ARG A 321 7.81 1.32 13.02
N HIS A 322 6.60 1.25 12.48
CA HIS A 322 6.12 2.21 11.49
C HIS A 322 5.80 3.56 12.14
N SER A 323 6.40 4.63 11.64
CA SER A 323 6.18 6.02 12.08
C SER A 323 5.45 6.87 11.05
N GLY A 324 5.24 6.33 9.85
CA GLY A 324 4.85 7.10 8.68
C GLY A 324 6.04 7.74 7.96
N SER A 325 7.21 7.93 8.59
CA SER A 325 8.35 8.58 7.94
C SER A 325 9.05 7.66 6.93
N ARG A 326 9.58 8.24 5.85
CA ARG A 326 10.47 7.54 4.92
C ARG A 326 11.82 7.16 5.52
N ALA A 327 12.20 7.78 6.65
CA ALA A 327 13.35 7.38 7.45
C ALA A 327 13.22 5.96 8.03
N ASP A 328 11.99 5.43 8.10
CA ASP A 328 11.75 4.03 8.43
C ASP A 328 12.37 3.09 7.38
N TYR A 329 12.42 3.48 6.11
CA TYR A 329 12.95 2.63 5.05
C TYR A 329 14.46 2.86 4.89
N TRP A 330 14.87 4.12 4.81
CA TRP A 330 16.26 4.52 4.53
C TRP A 330 16.75 5.64 5.46
N PRO A 331 17.19 5.29 6.69
CA PRO A 331 17.63 6.27 7.69
C PRO A 331 18.96 6.93 7.31
N HIS A 332 19.66 6.40 6.31
CA HIS A 332 20.88 7.01 5.76
C HIS A 332 20.59 8.12 4.74
N LEU A 333 19.37 8.18 4.18
CA LEU A 333 18.94 9.24 3.26
C LEU A 333 17.97 10.23 3.89
N PHE A 334 17.16 9.78 4.85
CA PHE A 334 16.08 10.55 5.45
C PHE A 334 16.23 10.71 6.96
N ALA A 335 15.69 11.80 7.51
CA ALA A 335 15.58 12.02 8.94
C ALA A 335 14.20 12.57 9.32
N PRO A 336 13.61 12.13 10.44
CA PRO A 336 12.31 12.62 10.93
C PRO A 336 12.39 14.02 11.54
N VAL A 337 13.59 14.50 11.85
CA VAL A 337 13.84 15.83 12.39
C VAL A 337 14.80 16.56 11.45
N ARG A 338 14.49 17.81 11.12
CA ARG A 338 15.35 18.66 10.31
C ARG A 338 16.70 18.85 10.99
N LYS A 339 17.79 18.56 10.27
CA LYS A 339 19.16 18.83 10.73
C LYS A 339 19.67 20.21 10.33
N GLU A 340 19.04 20.81 9.33
CA GLU A 340 19.35 22.16 8.82
C GLU A 340 18.06 22.98 8.71
N PRO A 341 18.14 24.32 8.82
CA PRO A 341 17.01 25.19 8.53
C PRO A 341 16.48 24.98 7.10
N PRO A 342 15.15 25.15 6.87
CA PRO A 342 14.58 25.08 5.53
C PRO A 342 15.29 26.05 4.58
N ARG A 343 15.70 25.56 3.41
CA ARG A 343 16.29 26.41 2.38
C ARG A 343 15.18 27.01 1.52
N PRO A 344 15.14 28.33 1.32
CA PRO A 344 14.13 28.94 0.46
C PRO A 344 14.39 28.58 -1.01
N ARG A 345 13.39 28.80 -1.86
CA ARG A 345 13.57 28.77 -3.31
C ARG A 345 14.69 29.74 -3.73
N GLY A 346 15.45 29.36 -4.74
CA GLY A 346 16.66 29.99 -5.26
C GLY A 346 17.96 29.58 -4.54
N GLN A 347 17.87 28.74 -3.50
CA GLN A 347 19.01 28.33 -2.66
C GLN A 347 19.09 26.81 -2.45
N LEU A 348 18.32 26.05 -3.22
CA LEU A 348 18.29 24.59 -3.13
C LEU A 348 19.61 24.02 -3.66
N LEU A 349 20.14 23.03 -2.93
CA LEU A 349 21.34 22.30 -3.34
C LEU A 349 20.98 20.86 -3.63
N GLU A 350 21.69 20.32 -4.61
CA GLU A 350 21.69 18.90 -4.90
C GLU A 350 22.32 18.12 -3.73
N ARG A 351 21.57 17.17 -3.15
CA ARG A 351 21.97 16.37 -1.97
C ARG A 351 22.08 14.89 -2.29
N LEU A 352 21.40 14.41 -3.33
CA LEU A 352 21.40 12.99 -3.69
C LEU A 352 22.43 12.66 -4.77
N ASP A 353 23.01 11.48 -4.65
CA ASP A 353 23.79 10.79 -5.67
C ASP A 353 23.33 9.33 -5.71
N GLY A 354 22.40 9.03 -6.62
CA GLY A 354 21.68 7.76 -6.66
C GLY A 354 21.01 7.42 -5.32
N CYS A 355 21.43 6.30 -4.72
CA CYS A 355 20.92 5.82 -3.42
C CYS A 355 21.74 6.33 -2.22
N LYS A 356 22.57 7.37 -2.39
CA LYS A 356 23.46 7.94 -1.37
C LYS A 356 23.26 9.45 -1.25
N LEU A 357 23.70 10.00 -0.11
CA LEU A 357 23.87 11.45 0.04
C LEU A 357 25.23 11.86 -0.52
N ARG A 358 25.29 13.04 -1.15
CA ARG A 358 26.54 13.70 -1.53
C ARG A 358 27.38 14.01 -0.27
N PRO A 359 28.73 14.04 -0.35
CA PRO A 359 29.57 14.38 0.78
C PRO A 359 29.17 15.72 1.42
N GLY A 360 28.95 15.71 2.74
CA GLY A 360 28.55 16.90 3.49
C GLY A 360 27.06 17.27 3.41
N ALA A 361 26.25 16.56 2.62
CA ALA A 361 24.81 16.80 2.58
C ALA A 361 24.10 16.21 3.81
N ALA A 362 23.23 16.98 4.44
CA ALA A 362 22.33 16.45 5.46
C ALA A 362 21.32 15.44 4.86
N PRO A 363 20.71 14.55 5.65
CA PRO A 363 19.58 13.70 5.24
C PRO A 363 18.30 14.50 4.98
N LEU A 364 17.53 14.13 3.96
CA LEU A 364 16.27 14.75 3.58
C LEU A 364 15.26 14.66 4.74
N TYR A 365 14.55 15.75 5.00
CA TYR A 365 13.48 15.76 5.98
C TYR A 365 12.28 14.94 5.49
N SER A 366 11.88 13.96 6.29
CA SER A 366 10.63 13.19 6.12
C SER A 366 10.01 13.02 7.50
N PRO A 367 9.03 13.85 7.91
CA PRO A 367 8.48 13.86 9.26
C PRO A 367 7.82 12.54 9.65
N THR A 368 7.51 12.37 10.94
CA THR A 368 6.54 11.34 11.35
C THR A 368 5.11 11.75 10.95
N LEU A 369 4.18 10.80 10.88
CA LEU A 369 2.79 11.11 10.50
C LEU A 369 2.15 12.17 11.40
N LEU A 370 2.33 12.04 12.72
CA LEU A 370 1.71 12.95 13.71
C LEU A 370 2.33 14.35 13.70
N ASP A 371 3.59 14.47 13.29
CA ASP A 371 4.24 15.78 13.11
C ASP A 371 3.79 16.45 11.80
N ALA A 372 3.44 15.66 10.78
CA ALA A 372 3.02 16.15 9.47
C ALA A 372 1.52 16.48 9.39
N TRP A 373 0.69 15.64 10.02
CA TRP A 373 -0.76 15.64 9.84
C TRP A 373 -1.47 15.33 11.16
N LYS A 374 -2.52 16.10 11.47
CA LYS A 374 -3.41 15.79 12.59
C LYS A 374 -4.32 14.62 12.22
N ASP A 375 -4.71 13.86 13.23
CA ASP A 375 -5.76 12.85 13.10
C ASP A 375 -7.05 13.50 12.57
N ARG A 376 -7.77 12.77 11.71
CA ARG A 376 -9.04 13.19 11.13
C ARG A 376 -10.06 12.08 11.26
N ASP A 377 -11.30 12.46 11.49
CA ASP A 377 -12.39 11.51 11.51
C ASP A 377 -12.59 10.94 10.11
N ALA A 378 -12.61 9.61 10.03
CA ALA A 378 -12.89 8.91 8.78
C ALA A 378 -14.41 8.92 8.53
N GLU A 379 -14.84 9.67 7.52
CA GLU A 379 -16.24 9.69 7.08
C GLU A 379 -16.82 8.27 6.93
N PRO A 380 -18.12 8.07 7.16
CA PRO A 380 -18.75 6.80 6.86
C PRO A 380 -18.60 6.42 5.38
N PRO A 381 -18.49 5.12 5.04
CA PRO A 381 -18.54 4.68 3.66
C PRO A 381 -19.95 4.84 3.10
N VAL A 382 -20.06 5.08 1.78
CA VAL A 382 -21.34 4.97 1.08
C VAL A 382 -21.85 3.52 1.21
N PRO A 383 -23.10 3.28 1.66
CA PRO A 383 -23.66 1.94 1.76
C PRO A 383 -23.75 1.24 0.40
N GLY A 384 -23.72 -0.09 0.39
CA GLY A 384 -23.97 -0.89 -0.81
C GLY A 384 -22.95 -2.02 -1.03
N ASP A 385 -23.44 -3.10 -1.62
CA ASP A 385 -22.61 -4.25 -2.01
C ASP A 385 -22.14 -4.11 -3.47
N TRP A 386 -20.85 -4.31 -3.68
CA TRP A 386 -20.22 -4.24 -5.00
C TRP A 386 -20.33 -5.56 -5.76
N PHE A 387 -20.60 -6.69 -5.10
CA PHE A 387 -20.60 -8.01 -5.73
C PHE A 387 -21.86 -8.23 -6.59
N ARG A 388 -21.68 -8.29 -7.91
CA ARG A 388 -22.77 -8.41 -8.89
C ARG A 388 -22.73 -9.70 -9.71
N ASP A 389 -21.55 -10.21 -10.03
CA ASP A 389 -21.39 -11.34 -10.93
C ASP A 389 -20.13 -12.17 -10.61
N LEU A 390 -20.01 -13.32 -11.29
CA LEU A 390 -18.98 -14.32 -11.03
C LEU A 390 -17.66 -14.09 -11.78
N SER A 391 -17.53 -13.04 -12.61
CA SER A 391 -16.27 -12.73 -13.31
C SER A 391 -15.11 -12.44 -12.36
N VAL A 392 -15.43 -12.05 -11.11
CA VAL A 392 -14.45 -11.86 -10.04
C VAL A 392 -13.63 -13.13 -9.74
N LEU A 393 -14.14 -14.30 -10.11
CA LEU A 393 -13.45 -15.57 -9.94
C LEU A 393 -12.31 -15.78 -10.95
N ASP A 394 -12.26 -14.99 -12.02
CA ASP A 394 -11.19 -15.06 -13.02
C ASP A 394 -9.83 -14.63 -12.44
N TYR A 395 -9.84 -13.91 -11.30
CA TYR A 395 -8.64 -13.54 -10.56
C TYR A 395 -8.05 -14.68 -9.73
N PHE A 396 -8.78 -15.78 -9.51
CA PHE A 396 -8.38 -16.90 -8.66
C PHE A 396 -7.56 -17.94 -9.43
N THR A 397 -6.39 -17.51 -9.86
CA THR A 397 -5.42 -18.30 -10.61
C THR A 397 -4.12 -18.42 -9.82
N GLU A 398 -3.31 -19.43 -10.16
CA GLU A 398 -1.97 -19.59 -9.60
C GLU A 398 -1.16 -18.29 -9.70
N ILE A 399 -0.50 -17.92 -8.60
CA ILE A 399 0.19 -16.64 -8.49
C ILE A 399 1.69 -16.88 -8.58
N SER A 400 2.35 -16.13 -9.47
CA SER A 400 3.80 -16.18 -9.63
C SER A 400 4.42 -14.82 -9.34
N ALA A 401 5.68 -14.84 -8.88
CA ALA A 401 6.48 -13.64 -8.75
C ALA A 401 6.61 -12.94 -10.12
N PRO A 402 6.69 -11.60 -10.14
CA PRO A 402 6.90 -10.87 -11.38
C PRO A 402 8.29 -11.17 -11.98
N PHE A 403 8.48 -10.77 -13.23
CA PHE A 403 9.78 -10.90 -13.90
C PHE A 403 10.90 -10.11 -13.21
N SER A 404 10.55 -9.01 -12.56
CA SER A 404 11.44 -8.21 -11.74
C SER A 404 10.67 -7.65 -10.55
N PHE A 405 11.33 -7.61 -9.39
CA PHE A 405 10.80 -7.12 -8.12
C PHE A 405 11.80 -6.23 -7.37
N GLU A 406 13.08 -6.17 -7.76
CA GLU A 406 14.07 -5.38 -7.02
C GLU A 406 13.97 -3.90 -7.38
N MET A 407 13.65 -3.08 -6.38
CA MET A 407 13.31 -1.66 -6.54
C MET A 407 14.32 -0.70 -5.89
N THR A 408 15.42 -1.20 -5.30
CA THR A 408 16.38 -0.37 -4.54
C THR A 408 16.97 0.72 -5.42
N GLN A 409 17.50 0.34 -6.58
CA GLN A 409 18.12 1.31 -7.50
C GLN A 409 17.08 2.20 -8.17
N ASP A 410 15.95 1.63 -8.58
CA ASP A 410 14.88 2.36 -9.24
C ASP A 410 14.23 3.41 -8.33
N CYS A 411 14.15 3.12 -7.02
CA CYS A 411 13.71 4.09 -6.03
C CYS A 411 14.76 5.19 -5.79
N GLY A 412 16.07 4.89 -5.81
CA GLY A 412 17.10 5.93 -5.78
C GLY A 412 17.03 6.85 -7.01
N VAL A 413 16.85 6.28 -8.20
CA VAL A 413 16.70 7.03 -9.46
C VAL A 413 15.43 7.90 -9.43
N GLY A 414 14.31 7.36 -8.95
CA GLY A 414 13.06 8.12 -8.83
C GLY A 414 13.20 9.31 -7.88
N LEU A 415 13.85 9.12 -6.73
CA LEU A 415 14.08 10.18 -5.76
C LEU A 415 15.02 11.25 -6.34
N LYS A 416 16.03 10.84 -7.09
CA LYS A 416 16.92 11.75 -7.80
C LYS A 416 16.17 12.59 -8.83
N LYS A 417 15.25 11.99 -9.59
CA LYS A 417 14.40 12.71 -10.56
C LYS A 417 13.53 13.77 -9.88
N ILE A 418 12.95 13.47 -8.72
CA ILE A 418 12.19 14.46 -7.91
C ILE A 418 13.10 15.64 -7.57
N GLU A 419 14.29 15.38 -7.01
CA GLU A 419 15.22 16.44 -6.60
C GLU A 419 15.63 17.32 -7.79
N LEU A 420 15.94 16.71 -8.94
CA LEU A 420 16.30 17.45 -10.15
C LEU A 420 15.14 18.28 -10.69
N ALA A 421 13.90 17.79 -10.61
CA ALA A 421 12.71 18.56 -10.99
C ALA A 421 12.52 19.78 -10.07
N VAL A 422 12.72 19.61 -8.77
CA VAL A 422 12.70 20.71 -7.78
C VAL A 422 13.76 21.75 -8.11
N LEU A 423 15.01 21.34 -8.35
CA LEU A 423 16.11 22.24 -8.71
C LEU A 423 15.90 22.94 -10.05
N ALA A 424 15.33 22.26 -11.05
CA ALA A 424 15.02 22.87 -12.34
C ALA A 424 13.92 23.95 -12.21
N GLY A 425 12.87 23.68 -11.43
CA GLY A 425 11.85 24.68 -11.12
C GLY A 425 12.41 25.89 -10.36
N ASP A 426 13.43 25.66 -9.52
CA ASP A 426 14.14 26.70 -8.77
C ASP A 426 15.00 27.62 -9.65
N LEU A 427 15.39 27.17 -10.84
CA LEU A 427 16.19 27.94 -11.80
C LEU A 427 15.34 28.75 -12.79
N ILE A 428 14.07 28.37 -12.99
CA ILE A 428 13.17 28.95 -14.00
C ILE A 428 12.29 30.07 -13.41
N MET A 429 12.06 30.08 -12.10
CA MET A 429 11.37 31.16 -11.36
C MET A 429 12.37 32.12 -10.72
#